data_AF-A0A135SXR1-F1
#
_entry.id   AF-A0A135SXR1-F1
#
_cell.length_a   1.000
_cell.length_b   1.000
_cell.length_c   1.000
_cell.angle_alpha   90.00
_cell.angle_beta   90.00
_cell.angle_gamma   90.00
#
_symmetry.space_group_name_H-M   'P 1'
#
loop_
_entity.id
_entity.type
_entity.pdbx_description
1 polymer ?
#
loop_
_entity_poly.entity_id
_entity_poly.type
_entity_poly.pdbx_seq_one_letter_code
_entity_poly.pdbx_strand_id
1 'polypeptide(L)'
;MTARDGNGVELTVEFSDLPTEGGPFAYHLHADPVPEDGNCTKALAHHDPFIRGEGTPCDASRPETCQVGDLSGKHGSVAGDHYHQTYVDRYLSIVQGPGSFFGNRSFVLHFANKTRITCANFRMVESAPPYNNGTGVPSAVQATGAAPVATSHDHVPLVGAASTMGVSVFFLCLMCTTAYLVGGVGDL
;
A
#
# COMPACT_ATOMS: atom_id res chain seq x y z
N MET A 1 16.63 -5.77 5.49
CA MET A 1 17.86 -5.13 6.04
C MET A 1 18.31 -4.03 5.08
N THR A 2 19.24 -3.15 5.47
CA THR A 2 19.81 -2.19 4.51
C THR A 2 20.46 -2.92 3.33
N ALA A 3 20.23 -2.44 2.10
CA ALA A 3 20.87 -2.99 0.91
C ALA A 3 22.40 -2.88 0.97
N ARG A 4 23.12 -3.77 0.27
CA ARG A 4 24.59 -3.84 0.32
C ARG A 4 25.30 -2.57 -0.13
N ASP A 5 24.71 -1.82 -1.05
CA ASP A 5 25.22 -0.55 -1.55
C ASP A 5 24.79 0.65 -0.68
N GLY A 6 24.16 0.40 0.47
CA GLY A 6 23.66 1.39 1.41
C GLY A 6 22.37 2.09 0.96
N ASN A 7 21.82 1.73 -0.20
CA ASN A 7 20.69 2.46 -0.80
C ASN A 7 19.45 1.57 -0.88
N GLY A 8 18.49 1.85 0.00
CA GLY A 8 17.23 1.12 0.10
C GLY A 8 17.31 -0.10 1.01
N VAL A 9 16.32 -0.97 0.88
CA VAL A 9 16.10 -2.11 1.76
C VAL A 9 16.06 -3.39 0.94
N GLU A 10 16.92 -4.33 1.29
CA GLU A 10 16.83 -5.71 0.80
C GLU A 10 15.72 -6.44 1.56
N LEU A 11 14.75 -6.93 0.79
CA LEU A 11 13.61 -7.71 1.23
C LEU A 11 13.72 -9.12 0.67
N THR A 12 13.53 -10.11 1.53
CA THR A 12 13.28 -11.51 1.15
C THR A 12 11.84 -11.80 1.50
N VAL A 13 11.07 -12.22 0.51
CA VAL A 13 9.65 -12.58 0.66
C VAL A 13 9.47 -14.04 0.29
N GLU A 14 8.70 -14.76 1.11
CA GLU A 14 8.36 -16.15 0.90
C GLU A 14 6.89 -16.35 1.25
N PHE A 15 6.12 -16.92 0.32
CA PHE A 15 4.72 -17.28 0.51
C PHE A 15 4.54 -18.75 0.16
N SER A 16 3.74 -19.44 0.97
CA SER A 16 3.30 -20.81 0.73
C SER A 16 1.79 -20.88 0.93
N ASP A 17 1.19 -21.98 0.47
CA ASP A 17 -0.21 -22.30 0.72
C ASP A 17 -1.17 -21.19 0.23
N LEU A 18 -0.78 -20.48 -0.84
CA LEU A 18 -1.67 -19.50 -1.46
C LEU A 18 -2.82 -20.21 -2.17
N PRO A 19 -4.01 -19.59 -2.23
CA PRO A 19 -5.14 -20.14 -2.95
C PRO A 19 -4.76 -20.48 -4.41
N THR A 20 -5.33 -21.56 -4.95
CA THR A 20 -5.07 -21.96 -6.35
C THR A 20 -5.73 -21.04 -7.36
N GLU A 21 -6.67 -20.20 -6.92
CA GLU A 21 -7.39 -19.23 -7.74
C GLU A 21 -7.48 -17.85 -7.06
N GLY A 22 -7.91 -16.84 -7.81
CA GLY A 22 -8.05 -15.47 -7.32
C GLY A 22 -6.75 -14.65 -7.33
N GLY A 23 -5.65 -15.21 -7.82
CA GLY A 23 -4.42 -14.50 -8.15
C GLY A 23 -4.49 -13.75 -9.51
N PRO A 24 -3.38 -13.10 -9.94
CA PRO A 24 -2.11 -13.00 -9.23
C PRO A 24 -2.25 -12.23 -7.92
N PHE A 25 -1.57 -12.69 -6.87
CA PHE A 25 -1.71 -12.11 -5.54
C PHE A 25 -0.78 -10.91 -5.39
N ALA A 26 -1.36 -9.75 -5.08
CA ALA A 26 -0.60 -8.54 -4.85
C ALA A 26 -0.28 -8.39 -3.36
N TYR A 27 0.85 -7.79 -3.04
CA TYR A 27 1.25 -7.53 -1.68
C TYR A 27 1.82 -6.13 -1.53
N HIS A 28 1.45 -5.48 -0.43
CA HIS A 28 1.78 -4.09 -0.17
C HIS A 28 2.16 -3.88 1.29
N LEU A 29 2.90 -2.81 1.52
CA LEU A 29 2.98 -2.20 2.85
C LEU A 29 1.80 -1.27 3.06
N HIS A 30 1.22 -1.32 4.24
CA HIS A 30 0.06 -0.54 4.63
C HIS A 30 0.40 0.49 5.71
N ALA A 31 -0.38 1.56 5.78
CA ALA A 31 -0.07 2.74 6.57
C ALA A 31 -0.05 2.49 8.09
N ASP A 32 -0.94 1.61 8.57
CA ASP A 32 -1.11 1.36 10.00
C ASP A 32 -0.72 -0.08 10.38
N PRO A 33 -0.27 -0.30 11.62
CA PRO A 33 -0.11 -1.65 12.14
C PRO A 33 -1.47 -2.36 12.24
N VAL A 34 -1.45 -3.69 12.07
CA VAL A 34 -2.56 -4.58 12.35
C VAL A 34 -2.77 -4.65 13.88
N PRO A 35 -3.99 -4.47 14.39
CA PRO A 35 -4.31 -4.68 15.80
C PRO A 35 -4.16 -6.15 16.24
N GLU A 36 -4.20 -6.38 17.55
CA GLU A 36 -4.02 -7.71 18.16
C GLU A 36 -5.05 -8.75 17.71
N ASP A 37 -6.25 -8.31 17.30
CA ASP A 37 -7.31 -9.19 16.78
C ASP A 37 -7.05 -9.68 15.34
N GLY A 38 -5.94 -9.27 14.73
CA GLY A 38 -5.53 -9.68 13.38
C GLY A 38 -6.38 -9.05 12.26
N ASN A 39 -7.21 -8.04 12.55
CA ASN A 39 -8.11 -7.47 11.56
C ASN A 39 -7.35 -6.67 10.49
N CYS A 40 -7.08 -7.32 9.36
CA CYS A 40 -6.32 -6.71 8.25
C CYS A 40 -6.95 -5.42 7.72
N THR A 41 -8.25 -5.17 7.88
CA THR A 41 -8.88 -3.91 7.43
C THR A 41 -8.34 -2.69 8.17
N LYS A 42 -7.84 -2.89 9.40
CA LYS A 42 -7.28 -1.84 10.26
C LYS A 42 -5.86 -1.43 9.90
N ALA A 43 -5.22 -2.14 8.97
CA ALA A 43 -3.99 -1.68 8.33
C ALA A 43 -4.19 -0.41 7.46
N LEU A 44 -5.46 -0.05 7.17
CA LEU A 44 -5.86 1.12 6.38
C LEU A 44 -5.31 1.10 4.94
N ALA A 45 -5.02 2.26 4.35
CA ALA A 45 -4.55 2.40 2.97
C ALA A 45 -3.10 1.93 2.79
N HIS A 46 -2.61 1.87 1.55
CA HIS A 46 -1.20 1.61 1.28
C HIS A 46 -0.30 2.66 1.93
N HIS A 47 0.94 2.25 2.24
CA HIS A 47 1.97 3.13 2.72
C HIS A 47 2.43 4.08 1.60
N ASP A 48 1.85 5.28 1.59
CA ASP A 48 2.00 6.26 0.52
C ASP A 48 2.30 7.66 1.07
N PRO A 49 3.52 7.91 1.58
CA PRO A 49 3.88 9.18 2.20
C PRO A 49 3.86 10.37 1.23
N PHE A 50 3.80 10.11 -0.08
CA PHE A 50 3.74 11.14 -1.12
C PHE A 50 2.34 11.34 -1.70
N ILE A 51 1.33 10.64 -1.17
CA ILE A 51 -0.08 10.78 -1.54
C ILE A 51 -0.26 10.62 -3.06
N ARG A 52 0.46 9.66 -3.65
CA ARG A 52 0.40 9.35 -5.08
C ARG A 52 -0.96 8.74 -5.45
N GLY A 53 -1.52 7.92 -4.58
CA GLY A 53 -2.80 7.22 -4.76
C GLY A 53 -2.74 5.99 -5.69
N GLU A 54 -3.91 5.39 -5.92
CA GLU A 54 -4.05 4.15 -6.72
C GLU A 54 -4.61 4.38 -8.13
N GLY A 55 -5.03 5.61 -8.47
CA GLY A 55 -5.75 5.87 -9.72
C GLY A 55 -4.94 5.55 -10.98
N THR A 56 -3.62 5.68 -10.90
CA THR A 56 -2.69 5.23 -11.93
C THR A 56 -2.01 3.95 -11.44
N PRO A 57 -2.00 2.85 -12.22
CA PRO A 57 -1.22 1.66 -11.89
C PRO A 57 0.27 1.98 -11.73
N CYS A 58 0.99 1.28 -10.86
CA CYS A 58 2.44 1.40 -10.78
C CYS A 58 3.09 0.94 -12.10
N ASP A 59 4.08 1.70 -12.56
CA ASP A 59 4.93 1.34 -13.69
C ASP A 59 6.28 0.87 -13.14
N ALA A 60 6.54 -0.44 -13.23
CA ALA A 60 7.77 -1.05 -12.75
C ALA A 60 9.04 -0.51 -13.43
N SER A 61 8.93 0.04 -14.65
CA SER A 61 10.06 0.69 -15.33
C SER A 61 10.36 2.09 -14.78
N ARG A 62 9.43 2.64 -14.00
CA ARG A 62 9.49 3.96 -13.36
C ARG A 62 9.07 3.88 -11.89
N PRO A 63 9.77 3.08 -11.06
CA PRO A 63 9.35 2.78 -9.70
C PRO A 63 9.32 4.03 -8.79
N GLU A 64 9.96 5.13 -9.18
CA GLU A 64 9.87 6.43 -8.51
C GLU A 64 8.47 7.06 -8.56
N THR A 65 7.60 6.57 -9.45
CA THR A 65 6.22 7.04 -9.59
C THR A 65 5.20 6.20 -8.83
N CYS A 66 5.64 5.12 -8.20
CA CYS A 66 4.78 4.20 -7.47
C CYS A 66 4.62 4.63 -6.01
N GLN A 67 3.60 4.11 -5.34
CA GLN A 67 3.51 4.28 -3.88
C GLN A 67 4.70 3.59 -3.24
N VAL A 68 5.22 4.16 -2.15
CA VAL A 68 6.38 3.59 -1.44
C VAL A 68 6.10 2.14 -1.02
N GLY A 69 4.87 1.86 -0.56
CA GLY A 69 4.42 0.53 -0.17
C GLY A 69 3.95 -0.39 -1.29
N ASP A 70 3.94 0.04 -2.56
CA ASP A 70 3.48 -0.80 -3.69
C ASP A 70 4.59 -1.76 -4.15
N LEU A 71 4.78 -2.85 -3.40
CA LEU A 71 5.84 -3.81 -3.65
C LEU A 71 5.56 -4.68 -4.87
N SER A 72 4.33 -5.19 -5.03
CA SER A 72 3.97 -5.98 -6.22
C SER A 72 4.01 -5.17 -7.52
N GLY A 73 3.61 -3.91 -7.49
CA GLY A 73 3.73 -3.04 -8.66
C GLY A 73 5.18 -2.84 -9.09
N LYS A 74 6.12 -2.75 -8.14
CA LYS A 74 7.55 -2.55 -8.40
C LYS A 74 8.31 -3.84 -8.73
N HIS A 75 8.02 -4.93 -8.01
CA HIS A 75 8.83 -6.15 -8.00
C HIS A 75 8.08 -7.41 -8.46
N GLY A 76 6.85 -7.25 -8.94
CA GLY A 76 5.99 -8.32 -9.44
C GLY A 76 5.04 -8.89 -8.40
N SER A 77 3.83 -9.23 -8.86
CA SER A 77 2.83 -9.98 -8.09
C SER A 77 3.18 -11.47 -8.04
N VAL A 78 2.56 -12.18 -7.11
CA VAL A 78 2.74 -13.62 -6.93
C VAL A 78 1.84 -14.39 -7.88
N ALA A 79 2.42 -15.35 -8.59
CA ALA A 79 1.69 -16.34 -9.37
C ALA A 79 1.99 -17.73 -8.83
N GLY A 80 0.95 -18.55 -8.64
CA GLY A 80 1.05 -19.88 -8.05
C GLY A 80 0.81 -19.91 -6.54
N ASP A 81 0.95 -21.11 -5.97
CA ASP A 81 0.73 -21.43 -4.57
C ASP A 81 1.98 -21.18 -3.69
N HIS A 82 3.17 -21.21 -4.31
CA HIS A 82 4.45 -20.91 -3.67
C HIS A 82 5.20 -19.79 -4.42
N TYR A 83 5.88 -18.94 -3.66
CA TYR A 83 6.68 -17.85 -4.18
C TYR A 83 7.82 -17.50 -3.24
N HIS A 84 9.00 -17.29 -3.80
CA HIS A 84 10.16 -16.82 -3.07
C HIS A 84 10.92 -15.84 -3.96
N GLN A 85 11.16 -14.63 -3.45
CA GLN A 85 12.00 -13.64 -4.13
C GLN A 85 12.84 -12.86 -3.11
N THR A 86 14.04 -12.45 -3.54
CA THR A 86 14.83 -11.42 -2.86
C THR A 86 15.07 -10.27 -3.82
N TYR A 87 14.81 -9.05 -3.38
CA TYR A 87 15.03 -7.82 -4.16
C TYR A 87 15.37 -6.64 -3.26
N VAL A 88 15.87 -5.57 -3.87
CA VAL A 88 16.14 -4.29 -3.20
C VAL A 88 15.07 -3.30 -3.57
N ASP A 89 14.33 -2.81 -2.58
CA ASP A 89 13.45 -1.66 -2.73
C ASP A 89 14.18 -0.37 -2.38
N ARG A 90 14.35 0.51 -3.38
CA ARG A 90 15.10 1.77 -3.23
C ARG A 90 14.33 2.88 -2.51
N TYR A 91 13.04 2.68 -2.27
CA TYR A 91 12.14 3.72 -1.76
C TYR A 91 11.75 3.48 -0.31
N LEU A 92 11.99 2.29 0.22
CA LEU A 92 11.79 1.95 1.63
C LEU A 92 12.95 2.37 2.52
N SER A 93 12.62 2.60 3.79
CA SER A 93 13.59 2.88 4.85
C SER A 93 13.31 2.03 6.09
N ILE A 94 14.37 1.54 6.71
CA ILE A 94 14.34 1.00 8.08
C ILE A 94 14.87 2.02 9.12
N VAL A 95 15.31 3.19 8.66
CA VAL A 95 15.71 4.31 9.50
C VAL A 95 14.47 5.13 9.83
N GLN A 96 14.26 5.39 11.13
CA GLN A 96 13.15 6.23 11.62
C GLN A 96 13.32 7.69 11.18
N GLY A 97 12.21 8.39 10.97
CA GLY A 97 12.17 9.81 10.59
C GLY A 97 11.60 10.06 9.20
N PRO A 98 12.17 9.48 8.12
CA PRO A 98 11.60 9.59 6.78
C PRO A 98 10.19 9.00 6.70
N GLY A 99 9.36 9.59 5.84
CA GLY A 99 8.03 9.07 5.55
C GLY A 99 8.05 7.64 4.99
N SER A 100 9.16 7.20 4.41
CA SER A 100 9.37 5.82 3.92
C SER A 100 9.72 4.79 4.99
N PHE A 101 9.80 5.21 6.26
CA PHE A 101 10.04 4.28 7.36
C PHE A 101 8.87 3.31 7.51
N PHE A 102 9.13 2.01 7.34
CA PHE A 102 8.10 0.97 7.42
C PHE A 102 8.14 0.11 8.69
N GLY A 103 9.10 0.35 9.60
CA GLY A 103 9.29 -0.50 10.78
C GLY A 103 8.14 -0.47 11.80
N ASN A 104 7.18 0.45 11.66
CA ASN A 104 5.95 0.55 12.44
C ASN A 104 4.68 0.44 11.57
N ARG A 105 4.79 -0.30 10.47
CA ARG A 105 3.74 -0.52 9.48
C ARG A 105 3.36 -1.99 9.43
N SER A 106 2.44 -2.31 8.55
CA SER A 106 2.05 -3.69 8.27
C SER A 106 2.27 -4.07 6.82
N PHE A 107 2.32 -5.37 6.59
CA PHE A 107 2.28 -6.04 5.30
C PHE A 107 0.89 -6.61 5.10
N VAL A 108 0.36 -6.56 3.88
CA VAL A 108 -0.91 -7.21 3.51
C VAL A 108 -0.74 -7.90 2.16
N LEU A 109 -1.23 -9.14 2.08
CA LEU A 109 -1.36 -9.91 0.84
C LEU A 109 -2.82 -9.87 0.39
N HIS A 110 -3.05 -9.72 -0.91
CA HIS A 110 -4.35 -9.53 -1.52
C HIS A 110 -4.59 -10.49 -2.67
N PHE A 111 -5.85 -10.87 -2.86
CA PHE A 111 -6.35 -11.36 -4.14
C PHE A 111 -6.25 -10.29 -5.23
N ALA A 112 -6.32 -10.69 -6.50
CA ALA A 112 -6.33 -9.78 -7.64
C ALA A 112 -7.49 -8.77 -7.60
N ASN A 113 -8.61 -9.11 -6.93
CA ASN A 113 -9.73 -8.22 -6.69
C ASN A 113 -9.54 -7.24 -5.51
N LYS A 114 -8.31 -7.15 -4.97
CA LYS A 114 -7.90 -6.33 -3.82
C LYS A 114 -8.39 -6.78 -2.44
N THR A 115 -9.14 -7.88 -2.34
CA THR A 115 -9.55 -8.46 -1.06
C THR A 115 -8.31 -8.89 -0.27
N ARG A 116 -8.22 -8.52 1.02
CA ARG A 116 -7.10 -8.85 1.90
C ARG A 116 -7.19 -10.32 2.32
N ILE A 117 -6.13 -11.09 2.07
CA ILE A 117 -6.01 -12.50 2.43
C ILE A 117 -5.47 -12.62 3.85
N THR A 118 -4.32 -12.02 4.08
CA THR A 118 -3.60 -12.07 5.36
C THR A 118 -2.74 -10.83 5.52
N CYS A 119 -2.31 -10.57 6.74
CA CYS A 119 -1.52 -9.41 7.09
C CYS A 119 -0.61 -9.69 8.29
N ALA A 120 0.44 -8.87 8.43
CA ALA A 120 1.43 -9.01 9.50
C ALA A 120 2.02 -7.64 9.85
N ASN A 121 2.45 -7.46 11.10
CA ASN A 121 3.17 -6.26 11.51
C ASN A 121 4.66 -6.40 11.26
N PHE A 122 5.31 -5.28 10.94
CA PHE A 122 6.75 -5.17 11.05
C PHE A 122 7.16 -4.83 12.48
N ARG A 123 8.27 -5.42 12.92
CA ARG A 123 8.97 -5.01 14.14
C ARG A 123 10.45 -4.82 13.83
N MET A 124 11.04 -3.82 14.47
CA MET A 124 12.50 -3.71 14.52
C MET A 124 13.06 -4.91 15.28
N VAL A 125 14.11 -5.52 14.76
CA VAL A 125 14.87 -6.55 15.46
C VAL A 125 16.29 -6.08 15.63
N GLU A 126 16.87 -6.32 16.80
CA GLU A 126 18.29 -6.10 17.01
C GLU A 126 19.06 -7.14 16.21
N SER A 127 19.86 -6.69 15.24
CA SER A 127 20.87 -7.55 14.64
C SER A 127 21.99 -7.76 15.64
N ALA A 128 22.26 -9.02 16.02
CA ALA A 128 23.47 -9.34 16.79
C ALA A 128 24.71 -8.77 16.06
N PRO A 129 25.58 -8.01 16.72
CA PRO A 129 26.66 -7.30 16.04
C PRO A 129 27.75 -8.29 15.61
N PRO A 130 28.22 -8.27 14.34
CA PRO A 130 29.62 -8.54 14.07
C PRO A 130 30.35 -7.19 14.12
N TYR A 131 31.00 -6.90 15.25
CA TYR A 131 32.08 -5.92 15.40
C TYR A 131 31.76 -4.40 15.22
N ASN A 132 31.90 -3.68 16.34
CA ASN A 132 32.06 -2.24 16.57
C ASN A 132 32.29 -1.30 15.35
N ASN A 133 31.37 -0.34 15.14
CA ASN A 133 31.56 1.10 15.44
C ASN A 133 30.49 1.93 14.70
N GLY A 134 29.62 2.62 15.45
CA GLY A 134 28.70 3.64 14.92
C GLY A 134 27.25 3.47 15.40
N THR A 135 26.84 4.37 16.29
CA THR A 135 25.45 4.72 16.68
C THR A 135 24.36 3.73 16.25
N GLY A 136 23.93 2.87 17.20
CA GLY A 136 22.94 1.81 16.98
C GLY A 136 21.61 2.32 16.43
N VAL A 137 21.40 2.09 15.14
CA VAL A 137 20.08 2.03 14.50
C VAL A 137 19.78 0.55 14.31
N PRO A 138 18.56 0.05 14.60
CA PRO A 138 18.27 -1.35 14.40
C PRO A 138 18.33 -1.68 12.90
N SER A 139 19.23 -2.60 12.51
CA SER A 139 19.57 -2.85 11.10
C SER A 139 18.65 -3.83 10.38
N ALA A 140 17.63 -4.35 11.05
CA ALA A 140 16.70 -5.31 10.48
C ALA A 140 15.27 -5.09 10.98
N VAL A 141 14.32 -5.41 10.11
CA VAL A 141 12.89 -5.39 10.37
C VAL A 141 12.34 -6.71 9.87
N GLN A 142 11.52 -7.37 10.68
CA GLN A 142 10.93 -8.66 10.34
C GLN A 142 9.41 -8.58 10.46
N ALA A 143 8.69 -9.20 9.53
CA ALA A 143 7.26 -9.39 9.63
C ALA A 143 6.94 -10.46 10.69
N THR A 144 5.93 -10.20 11.53
CA THR A 144 5.44 -11.15 12.53
C THR A 144 4.12 -11.73 12.06
N GLY A 145 4.11 -13.01 11.70
CA GLY A 145 2.86 -13.69 11.37
C GLY A 145 1.97 -13.81 12.60
N ALA A 146 0.75 -13.27 12.53
CA ALA A 146 -0.36 -13.89 13.25
C ALA A 146 -0.70 -15.19 12.50
N ALA A 147 -1.14 -16.24 13.20
CA ALA A 147 -1.65 -17.42 12.52
C ALA A 147 -2.79 -16.98 11.58
N PRO A 148 -2.78 -17.38 10.29
CA PRO A 148 -3.87 -17.02 9.39
C PRO A 148 -5.16 -17.59 9.95
N VAL A 149 -6.08 -16.73 10.39
CA VAL A 149 -7.45 -17.14 10.67
C VAL A 149 -8.12 -17.26 9.31
N ALA A 150 -8.23 -18.50 8.81
CA ALA A 150 -8.96 -18.78 7.59
C ALA A 150 -10.40 -18.27 7.78
N THR A 151 -10.78 -17.24 7.03
CA THR A 151 -12.20 -16.92 6.85
C THR A 151 -12.81 -18.07 6.05
N SER A 152 -13.74 -18.81 6.65
CA SER A 152 -14.46 -19.89 5.96
C SER A 152 -15.07 -19.37 4.66
N HIS A 153 -14.63 -19.92 3.53
CA HIS A 153 -15.22 -19.69 2.22
C HIS A 153 -16.55 -20.46 2.14
N ASP A 154 -17.60 -19.89 2.70
CA ASP A 154 -18.93 -20.10 2.13
C ASP A 154 -19.14 -19.06 1.04
N HIS A 155 -19.79 -19.45 -0.06
CA HIS A 155 -20.11 -18.59 -1.19
C HIS A 155 -20.83 -17.31 -0.74
N VAL A 156 -20.09 -16.23 -0.51
CA VAL A 156 -20.67 -14.90 -0.29
C VAL A 156 -20.91 -14.26 -1.66
N PRO A 157 -22.14 -13.84 -1.98
CA PRO A 157 -22.41 -13.18 -3.25
C PRO A 157 -21.64 -11.86 -3.34
N LEU A 158 -21.12 -11.57 -4.53
CA LEU A 158 -20.41 -10.36 -4.90
C LEU A 158 -21.27 -9.11 -4.60
N VAL A 159 -21.04 -8.48 -3.45
CA VAL A 159 -21.56 -7.14 -3.17
C VAL A 159 -20.42 -6.15 -3.41
N GLY A 160 -20.48 -5.45 -4.54
CA GLY A 160 -19.54 -4.39 -4.87
C GLY A 160 -19.60 -3.27 -3.83
N ALA A 161 -18.52 -3.06 -3.09
CA ALA A 161 -18.36 -1.88 -2.26
C ALA A 161 -18.06 -0.68 -3.18
N ALA A 162 -19.06 0.15 -3.45
CA ALA A 162 -18.86 1.43 -4.11
C ALA A 162 -18.14 2.36 -3.13
N SER A 163 -16.92 2.78 -3.47
CA SER A 163 -16.23 3.86 -2.76
C SER A 163 -17.03 5.14 -2.96
N THR A 164 -17.62 5.69 -1.90
CA THR A 164 -18.28 6.99 -1.96
C THR A 164 -17.21 8.07 -2.10
N MET A 165 -17.03 8.60 -3.31
CA MET A 165 -16.30 9.85 -3.52
C MET A 165 -17.09 10.96 -2.82
N GLY A 166 -16.57 11.48 -1.72
CA GLY A 166 -17.13 12.64 -1.04
C GLY A 166 -17.04 13.86 -1.95
N VAL A 167 -18.18 14.26 -2.52
CA VAL A 167 -18.29 15.53 -3.25
C VAL A 167 -18.29 16.65 -2.21
N SER A 168 -17.14 17.31 -2.09
CA SER A 168 -16.99 18.54 -1.31
C SER A 168 -17.87 19.62 -1.91
N VAL A 169 -18.91 20.02 -1.17
CA VAL A 169 -19.83 21.09 -1.55
C VAL A 169 -19.07 22.42 -1.44
N PHE A 170 -18.54 22.92 -2.55
CA PHE A 170 -18.14 24.32 -2.66
C PHE A 170 -19.40 25.19 -2.71
N PHE A 171 -19.84 25.61 -1.53
CA PHE A 171 -20.68 26.80 -1.38
C PHE A 171 -19.83 28.02 -1.73
N LEU A 172 -19.98 28.53 -2.96
CA LEU A 172 -19.69 29.94 -3.23
C LEU A 172 -20.69 30.51 -4.25
N CYS A 173 -21.51 31.39 -3.70
CA CYS A 173 -22.43 32.31 -4.32
C CYS A 173 -21.75 33.17 -5.39
N LEU A 174 -22.32 33.29 -6.60
CA LEU A 174 -22.52 34.61 -7.23
C LEU A 174 -23.55 34.60 -8.36
N MET A 175 -24.39 35.62 -8.29
CA MET A 175 -25.49 36.02 -9.16
C MET A 175 -25.04 36.37 -10.59
N CYS A 176 -25.92 36.13 -11.58
CA CYS A 176 -26.38 37.11 -12.59
C CYS A 176 -26.78 36.41 -13.91
N THR A 177 -28.07 36.10 -14.08
CA THR A 177 -28.67 35.78 -15.38
C THR A 177 -29.72 36.83 -15.73
N THR A 178 -29.28 38.00 -16.19
CA THR A 178 -30.13 38.89 -16.99
C THR A 178 -29.30 39.54 -18.10
N ALA A 179 -29.26 38.91 -19.27
CA ALA A 179 -28.83 39.56 -20.50
C ALA A 179 -29.32 38.75 -21.73
N TYR A 180 -30.59 38.88 -22.07
CA TYR A 180 -31.06 38.61 -23.45
C TYR A 180 -32.34 39.41 -23.67
N LEU A 181 -32.22 40.69 -24.00
CA LEU A 181 -33.14 41.45 -24.86
C LEU A 181 -32.42 42.74 -25.30
N VAL A 182 -31.63 42.64 -26.38
CA VAL A 182 -31.37 43.77 -27.28
C VAL A 182 -32.53 43.71 -28.28
N GLY A 183 -33.47 44.65 -28.34
CA GLY A 183 -33.26 46.06 -28.66
C GLY A 183 -33.59 46.25 -30.14
N GLY A 184 -34.86 46.56 -30.43
CA GLY A 184 -35.38 46.73 -31.80
C GLY A 184 -36.66 47.58 -31.81
N VAL A 185 -36.46 48.86 -31.49
CA VAL A 185 -37.24 50.07 -31.85
C VAL A 185 -38.40 49.88 -32.84
N GLY A 186 -39.58 50.35 -32.42
CA GLY A 186 -40.57 50.92 -33.32
C GLY A 186 -40.44 52.44 -33.33
N ASP A 187 -40.51 53.03 -34.52
CA ASP A 187 -41.03 54.37 -34.80
C ASP A 187 -41.26 54.50 -36.33
N LEU A 188 -42.42 55.10 -36.67
CA LEU A 188 -43.10 55.31 -37.97
C LEU A 188 -44.08 54.22 -38.42
#